data_AF-A0AAF1A8H5-F1
#
_entry.id   AF-A0AAF1A8H5-F1
#
_cell.length_a   1.000
_cell.length_b   1.000
_cell.length_c   1.000
_cell.angle_alpha   90.00
_cell.angle_beta   90.00
_cell.angle_gamma   90.00
#
_symmetry.space_group_name_H-M   'P 1'
#
loop_
_entity.id
_entity.type
_entity.pdbx_description
1 polymer ?
#
loop_
_entity_poly.entity_id
_entity_poly.type
_entity_poly.pdbx_seq_one_letter_code
_entity_poly.pdbx_strand_id
1 'polypeptide(L)'
;MPRRLVRRATLPAVIVGILVVVLTSCPANRDGMPGRLAGAMEDATSAARSGALAIDLWQRGRSTTQLTGVQLSDARDEVVKGYDGIAVLRAEDPRDLARQTLLIRTMTEVIATLNDSNVAVRMPTGDGETADLRAALLRAADTLERDYR
;
A
#
# COMPACT_ATOMS: atom_id res chain seq x y z
N MET A 1 16.45 54.44 18.31
CA MET A 1 15.10 53.80 18.36
C MET A 1 14.78 52.72 17.29
N PRO A 2 15.68 52.18 16.42
CA PRO A 2 15.25 51.23 15.39
C PRO A 2 15.24 49.75 15.83
N ARG A 3 16.05 49.36 16.83
CA ARG A 3 16.22 47.94 17.25
C ARG A 3 14.97 47.29 17.84
N ARG A 4 14.05 48.06 18.43
CA ARG A 4 12.83 47.53 19.07
C ARG A 4 11.72 47.21 18.06
N LEU A 5 11.68 47.91 16.92
CA LEU A 5 10.71 47.66 15.86
C LEU A 5 11.08 46.42 15.03
N VAL A 6 12.37 46.25 14.72
CA VAL A 6 12.88 45.06 14.02
C VAL A 6 12.59 43.77 14.81
N ARG A 7 12.73 43.82 16.15
CA ARG A 7 12.46 42.66 17.03
C ARG A 7 10.97 42.35 17.21
N ARG A 8 10.07 43.32 16.98
CA ARG A 8 8.61 43.11 17.04
C ARG A 8 8.05 42.51 15.76
N ALA A 9 8.70 42.72 14.62
CA ALA A 9 8.30 42.16 13.33
C ALA A 9 8.81 40.73 13.10
N THR A 10 9.91 40.32 13.75
CA THR A 10 10.48 38.98 13.57
C THR A 10 9.65 37.86 14.21
N LEU A 11 9.02 38.11 15.35
CA LEU A 11 8.17 37.13 16.02
C LEU A 11 6.97 36.66 15.19
N PRO A 12 6.13 37.56 14.62
CA PRO A 12 5.02 37.13 13.78
C PRO A 12 5.52 36.49 12.47
N ALA A 13 6.62 36.96 11.89
CA ALA A 13 7.19 36.36 10.68
C ALA A 13 7.68 34.92 10.90
N VAL A 14 8.31 34.65 12.05
CA VAL A 14 8.74 33.29 12.43
C VAL A 14 7.53 32.39 12.70
N ILE A 15 6.50 32.89 13.39
CA ILE A 15 5.28 32.12 13.64
C ILE A 15 4.57 31.77 12.32
N VAL A 16 4.44 32.73 11.40
CA VAL A 16 3.85 32.47 10.07
C VAL A 16 4.72 31.50 9.27
N GLY A 17 6.04 31.63 9.31
CA GLY A 17 6.96 30.70 8.65
C GLY A 17 6.83 29.28 9.19
N ILE A 18 6.76 29.11 10.52
CA ILE A 18 6.50 27.81 11.16
C ILE A 18 5.12 27.30 10.77
N LEU A 19 4.08 28.14 10.73
CA LEU A 19 2.74 27.74 10.35
C LEU A 19 2.67 27.23 8.91
N VAL A 20 3.32 27.94 7.98
CA VAL A 20 3.42 27.52 6.57
C VAL A 20 4.15 26.19 6.46
N VAL A 21 5.27 26.02 7.17
CA VAL A 21 6.01 24.74 7.19
C VAL A 21 5.14 23.64 7.79
N VAL A 22 4.45 23.86 8.91
CA VAL A 22 3.60 22.85 9.55
C VAL A 22 2.41 22.47 8.66
N LEU A 23 1.77 23.44 8.01
CA LEU A 23 0.64 23.19 7.11
C LEU A 23 1.05 22.49 5.80
N THR A 24 2.28 22.72 5.32
CA THR A 24 2.84 21.96 4.17
C THR A 24 3.47 20.64 4.58
N SER A 25 3.80 20.45 5.87
CA SER A 25 4.39 19.22 6.42
C SER A 25 3.37 18.26 7.03
N CYS A 26 2.07 18.58 6.99
CA CYS A 26 1.05 17.60 7.36
C CYS A 26 1.18 16.38 6.42
N PRO A 27 1.36 15.15 6.95
CA PRO A 27 1.61 13.96 6.13
C PRO A 27 0.47 13.67 5.15
N ALA A 28 -0.77 14.09 5.47
CA ALA A 28 -1.92 14.01 4.57
C ALA A 28 -1.83 14.92 3.33
N ASN A 29 -0.98 15.94 3.34
CA ASN A 29 -0.84 16.94 2.28
C ASN A 29 0.52 16.86 1.55
N ARG A 30 1.44 16.00 2.02
CA ARG A 30 2.85 15.95 1.55
C ARG A 30 3.00 15.35 0.15
N ASP A 31 2.16 14.36 -0.18
CA ASP A 31 2.39 13.50 -1.35
C ASP A 31 1.40 13.72 -2.50
N GLY A 32 0.40 14.59 -2.31
CA GLY A 32 -0.67 14.79 -3.29
C GLY A 32 -1.40 13.50 -3.64
N MET A 33 -2.15 13.48 -4.74
CA MET A 33 -2.68 12.22 -5.28
C MET A 33 -1.58 11.27 -5.80
N PRO A 34 -0.57 11.74 -6.56
CA PRO A 34 0.44 10.85 -7.14
C PRO A 34 1.24 10.04 -6.11
N GLY A 35 1.64 10.67 -5.00
CA GLY A 35 2.43 9.97 -3.99
C GLY A 35 1.59 9.05 -3.10
N ARG A 36 0.29 9.36 -2.87
CA ARG A 36 -0.63 8.39 -2.24
C ARG A 36 -0.88 7.17 -3.11
N LEU A 37 -1.03 7.37 -4.42
CA LEU A 37 -1.14 6.25 -5.38
C LEU A 37 0.17 5.44 -5.42
N ALA A 38 1.34 6.10 -5.37
CA ALA A 38 2.63 5.42 -5.37
C ALA A 38 2.85 4.61 -4.10
N GLY A 39 2.52 5.17 -2.93
CA GLY A 39 2.56 4.45 -1.66
C GLY A 39 1.65 3.22 -1.67
N ALA A 40 0.40 3.36 -2.14
CA ALA A 40 -0.51 2.22 -2.26
C ALA A 40 0.00 1.14 -3.22
N MET A 41 0.70 1.52 -4.29
CA MET A 41 1.35 0.59 -5.21
C MET A 41 2.47 -0.18 -4.52
N GLU A 42 3.36 0.51 -3.79
CA GLU A 42 4.48 -0.10 -3.06
C GLU A 42 3.97 -1.05 -1.96
N ASP A 43 2.99 -0.61 -1.18
CA ASP A 43 2.38 -1.39 -0.11
C ASP A 43 1.70 -2.65 -0.66
N ALA A 44 0.91 -2.53 -1.74
CA ALA A 44 0.26 -3.69 -2.37
C ALA A 44 1.27 -4.69 -2.97
N THR A 45 2.32 -4.18 -3.62
CA THR A 45 3.38 -5.02 -4.20
C THR A 45 4.14 -5.77 -3.10
N SER A 46 4.49 -5.07 -2.02
CA SER A 46 5.15 -5.66 -0.85
C SER A 46 4.27 -6.73 -0.22
N ALA A 47 3.00 -6.44 0.05
CA ALA A 47 2.05 -7.37 0.65
C ALA A 47 1.82 -8.62 -0.21
N ALA A 48 1.66 -8.47 -1.53
CA ALA A 48 1.52 -9.60 -2.45
C ALA A 48 2.76 -10.52 -2.42
N ARG A 49 3.97 -9.94 -2.42
CA ARG A 49 5.23 -10.70 -2.32
C ARG A 49 5.37 -11.38 -0.96
N SER A 50 5.00 -10.72 0.13
CA SER A 50 4.99 -11.30 1.48
C SER A 50 4.01 -12.47 1.59
N GLY A 51 2.81 -12.35 1.01
CA GLY A 51 1.85 -13.45 0.93
C GLY A 51 2.39 -14.64 0.13
N ALA A 52 3.00 -14.39 -1.03
CA ALA A 52 3.64 -15.43 -1.83
C ALA A 52 4.78 -16.15 -1.09
N LEU A 53 5.59 -15.41 -0.32
CA LEU A 53 6.64 -15.96 0.53
C LEU A 53 6.06 -16.81 1.67
N ALA A 54 4.98 -16.37 2.30
CA ALA A 54 4.31 -17.12 3.37
C ALA A 54 3.81 -18.49 2.87
N ILE A 55 3.27 -18.54 1.65
CA ILE A 55 2.87 -19.79 0.98
C ILE A 55 4.09 -20.67 0.70
N ASP A 56 5.17 -20.11 0.14
CA ASP A 56 6.41 -20.85 -0.14
C ASP A 56 7.01 -21.50 1.10
N LEU A 57 7.06 -20.77 2.21
CA LEU A 57 7.57 -21.29 3.48
C LEU A 57 6.69 -22.42 4.02
N TRP A 58 5.37 -22.28 3.91
CA TRP A 58 4.42 -23.32 4.31
C TRP A 58 4.57 -24.59 3.46
N GLN A 59 4.61 -24.46 2.13
CA GLN A 59 4.81 -25.58 1.19
C GLN A 59 6.12 -26.35 1.47
N ARG A 60 7.17 -25.64 1.90
CA ARG A 60 8.46 -26.24 2.26
C ARG A 60 8.52 -26.81 3.69
N GLY A 61 7.41 -26.81 4.42
CA GLY A 61 7.36 -27.25 5.82
C GLY A 61 8.14 -26.36 6.78
N ARG A 62 8.41 -25.11 6.40
CA ARG A 62 9.17 -24.12 7.19
C ARG A 62 8.27 -23.12 7.94
N SER A 63 6.96 -23.25 7.81
CA SER A 63 5.95 -22.46 8.54
C SER A 63 4.77 -23.36 8.90
N THR A 64 4.06 -23.02 9.99
CA THR A 64 2.83 -23.71 10.39
C THR A 64 1.62 -23.11 9.68
N THR A 65 0.55 -23.88 9.53
CA THR A 65 -0.74 -23.40 8.99
C THR A 65 -1.24 -22.15 9.73
N GLN A 66 -1.09 -22.09 11.05
CA GLN A 66 -1.52 -20.95 11.87
C GLN A 66 -0.70 -19.69 11.58
N LEU A 67 0.64 -19.82 11.53
CA LEU A 67 1.51 -18.69 11.24
C LEU A 67 1.28 -18.16 9.83
N THR A 68 1.20 -19.04 8.84
CA THR A 68 0.93 -18.66 7.45
C THR A 68 -0.44 -18.02 7.30
N GLY A 69 -1.47 -18.50 8.01
CA GLY A 69 -2.80 -17.88 8.02
C GLY A 69 -2.80 -16.44 8.56
N VAL A 70 -2.01 -16.16 9.61
CA VAL A 70 -1.82 -14.79 10.12
C VAL A 70 -1.10 -13.93 9.07
N GLN A 71 0.02 -14.40 8.52
CA GLN A 71 0.79 -13.66 7.52
C GLN A 71 -0.03 -13.31 6.26
N LEU A 72 -0.88 -14.23 5.80
CA LEU A 72 -1.79 -13.98 4.67
C LEU A 72 -2.89 -12.97 5.02
N SER A 73 -3.35 -12.97 6.27
CA SER A 73 -4.34 -12.00 6.75
C SER A 73 -3.72 -10.60 6.90
N ASP A 74 -2.53 -10.51 7.47
CA ASP A 74 -1.78 -9.24 7.60
C ASP A 74 -1.46 -8.64 6.23
N ALA A 75 -1.01 -9.47 5.28
CA ALA A 75 -0.80 -9.03 3.91
C ALA A 75 -2.09 -8.47 3.28
N ARG A 76 -3.23 -9.14 3.50
CA ARG A 76 -4.53 -8.66 2.98
C ARG A 76 -4.91 -7.33 3.61
N ASP A 77 -4.73 -7.19 4.91
CA ASP A 77 -5.11 -5.99 5.64
C ASP A 77 -4.26 -4.78 5.20
N GLU A 78 -2.98 -4.98 4.85
CA GLU A 78 -2.15 -3.92 4.26
C GLU A 78 -2.65 -3.51 2.86
N VAL A 79 -3.06 -4.47 2.02
CA VAL A 79 -3.66 -4.16 0.70
C VAL A 79 -4.99 -3.42 0.87
N VAL A 80 -5.84 -3.84 1.81
CA VAL A 80 -7.12 -3.15 2.10
C VAL A 80 -6.87 -1.72 2.56
N LYS A 81 -5.90 -1.50 3.45
CA LYS A 81 -5.52 -0.17 3.92
C LYS A 81 -5.07 0.74 2.78
N GLY A 82 -4.25 0.22 1.86
CA GLY A 82 -3.86 0.96 0.65
C GLY A 82 -5.06 1.27 -0.24
N TYR A 83 -5.96 0.29 -0.42
CA TYR A 83 -7.16 0.42 -1.24
C TYR A 83 -8.05 1.55 -0.70
N ASP A 84 -8.35 1.53 0.59
CA ASP A 84 -9.15 2.56 1.26
C ASP A 84 -8.50 3.94 1.14
N GLY A 85 -7.17 3.99 1.25
CA GLY A 85 -6.37 5.20 1.10
C GLY A 85 -6.48 5.86 -0.28
N ILE A 86 -6.79 5.09 -1.33
CA ILE A 86 -6.90 5.59 -2.71
C ILE A 86 -8.33 5.62 -3.24
N ALA A 87 -9.25 4.79 -2.75
CA ALA A 87 -10.58 4.60 -3.33
C ALA A 87 -11.44 5.87 -3.28
N VAL A 88 -11.24 6.71 -2.26
CA VAL A 88 -11.98 7.97 -2.07
C VAL A 88 -11.32 9.18 -2.72
N LEU A 89 -10.16 9.00 -3.37
CA LEU A 89 -9.46 10.11 -4.00
C LEU A 89 -10.18 10.57 -5.26
N ARG A 90 -10.31 11.89 -5.41
CA ARG A 90 -10.85 12.50 -6.62
C ARG A 90 -9.69 12.83 -7.57
N ALA A 91 -9.56 12.06 -8.63
CA ALA A 91 -8.63 12.36 -9.71
C ALA A 91 -9.09 13.56 -10.54
N GLU A 92 -8.21 14.55 -10.67
CA GLU A 92 -8.39 15.68 -11.60
C GLU A 92 -7.56 15.49 -12.89
N ASP A 93 -6.41 14.81 -12.79
CA ASP A 93 -5.57 14.42 -13.93
C ASP A 93 -6.01 13.04 -14.48
N PRO A 94 -6.29 12.92 -15.80
CA PRO A 94 -6.55 11.63 -16.44
C PRO A 94 -5.49 10.55 -16.17
N ARG A 95 -4.22 10.92 -15.96
CA ARG A 95 -3.14 9.98 -15.63
C ARG A 95 -3.31 9.39 -14.24
N ASP A 96 -3.70 10.21 -13.26
CA ASP A 96 -3.94 9.75 -11.90
C ASP A 96 -5.21 8.89 -11.83
N LEU A 97 -6.23 9.21 -12.63
CA LEU A 97 -7.42 8.37 -12.76
C LEU A 97 -7.07 6.98 -13.32
N ALA A 98 -6.22 6.92 -14.35
CA ALA A 98 -5.77 5.65 -14.93
C ALA A 98 -4.98 4.81 -13.91
N ARG A 99 -4.05 5.44 -13.17
CA ARG A 99 -3.29 4.77 -12.10
C ARG A 99 -4.18 4.29 -10.96
N GLN A 100 -5.12 5.11 -10.51
CA GLN A 100 -6.09 4.74 -9.48
C GLN A 100 -6.95 3.56 -9.93
N THR A 101 -7.39 3.54 -11.18
CA THR A 101 -8.17 2.44 -11.76
C THR A 101 -7.37 1.14 -11.82
N LEU A 102 -6.12 1.20 -12.27
CA LEU A 102 -5.19 0.06 -12.27
C LEU A 102 -5.02 -0.49 -10.85
N LEU A 103 -4.71 0.37 -9.89
CA LEU A 103 -4.49 -0.02 -8.50
C LEU A 103 -5.73 -0.67 -7.88
N ILE A 104 -6.88 -0.02 -7.98
CA ILE A 104 -8.15 -0.54 -7.44
C ILE A 104 -8.43 -1.95 -7.97
N ARG A 105 -8.28 -2.16 -9.28
CA ARG A 105 -8.49 -3.46 -9.90
C ARG A 105 -7.51 -4.50 -9.36
N THR A 106 -6.21 -4.23 -9.46
CA THR A 106 -5.19 -5.21 -9.10
C THR A 106 -5.18 -5.50 -7.60
N MET A 107 -5.42 -4.51 -6.74
CA MET A 107 -5.55 -4.70 -5.29
C MET A 107 -6.75 -5.59 -4.94
N THR A 108 -7.87 -5.44 -5.64
CA THR A 108 -9.03 -6.32 -5.47
C THR A 108 -8.70 -7.76 -5.86
N GLU A 109 -7.96 -7.96 -6.96
CA GLU A 109 -7.47 -9.29 -7.38
C GLU A 109 -6.50 -9.89 -6.34
N VAL A 110 -5.60 -9.09 -5.77
CA VAL A 110 -4.69 -9.52 -4.69
C VAL A 110 -5.47 -9.91 -3.43
N ILE A 111 -6.44 -9.11 -3.00
CA ILE A 111 -7.30 -9.41 -1.83
C ILE A 111 -8.03 -10.74 -2.02
N ALA A 112 -8.62 -10.96 -3.20
CA ALA A 112 -9.27 -12.23 -3.52
C ALA A 112 -8.29 -13.41 -3.43
N THR A 113 -7.11 -13.28 -4.06
CA THR A 113 -6.07 -14.32 -4.05
C THR A 113 -5.57 -14.62 -2.64
N LEU A 114 -5.44 -13.61 -1.77
CA LEU A 114 -5.03 -13.79 -0.37
C LEU A 114 -6.11 -14.48 0.47
N ASN A 115 -7.39 -14.21 0.20
CA ASN A 115 -8.49 -14.92 0.83
C ASN A 115 -8.52 -16.40 0.41
N ASP A 116 -8.37 -16.68 -0.88
CA ASP A 116 -8.31 -18.04 -1.41
C ASP A 116 -7.10 -18.80 -0.84
N SER A 117 -5.94 -18.14 -0.76
CA SER A 117 -4.73 -18.68 -0.13
C SER A 117 -4.96 -19.05 1.34
N ASN A 118 -5.70 -18.22 2.08
CA ASN A 118 -6.04 -18.48 3.47
C ASN A 118 -6.89 -19.75 3.62
N VAL A 119 -7.82 -19.98 2.68
CA VAL A 119 -8.64 -21.19 2.65
C VAL A 119 -7.77 -22.41 2.29
N ALA A 120 -6.99 -22.32 1.22
CA ALA A 120 -6.18 -23.42 0.70
C ALA A 120 -5.12 -23.91 1.73
N VAL A 121 -4.54 -23.01 2.52
CA VAL A 121 -3.58 -23.37 3.59
C VAL A 121 -4.27 -24.08 4.77
N ARG A 122 -5.53 -23.77 5.06
CA ARG A 122 -6.31 -24.38 6.16
C ARG A 122 -6.95 -25.70 5.76
N MET A 123 -7.37 -25.83 4.51
CA MET A 123 -8.03 -27.01 3.98
C MET A 123 -7.35 -27.44 2.68
N PRO A 124 -6.16 -28.07 2.74
CA PRO A 124 -5.41 -28.45 1.56
C PRO A 124 -6.16 -29.52 0.76
N THR A 125 -6.49 -29.19 -0.49
CA THR A 125 -7.09 -30.10 -1.49
C THR A 125 -6.03 -30.77 -2.37
N GLY A 126 -4.82 -30.21 -2.40
CA GLY A 126 -3.63 -30.69 -3.11
C GLY A 126 -2.57 -29.59 -3.30
N ASP A 127 -1.34 -29.97 -3.62
CA ASP A 127 -0.20 -29.04 -3.69
C ASP A 127 -0.29 -28.04 -4.87
N GLY A 128 -1.00 -28.39 -5.93
CA GLY A 128 -1.12 -27.57 -7.14
C GLY A 128 -1.86 -26.23 -6.92
N GLU A 129 -2.94 -26.26 -6.14
CA GLU A 129 -3.78 -25.07 -5.89
C GLU A 129 -2.97 -23.96 -5.20
N THR A 130 -2.20 -24.31 -4.17
CA THR A 130 -1.39 -23.33 -3.43
C THR A 130 -0.22 -22.79 -4.26
N ALA A 131 0.35 -23.60 -5.17
CA ALA A 131 1.38 -23.14 -6.09
C ALA A 131 0.83 -22.12 -7.10
N ASP A 132 -0.38 -22.35 -7.61
CA ASP A 132 -1.05 -21.43 -8.54
C ASP A 132 -1.39 -20.10 -7.87
N LEU A 133 -1.88 -20.13 -6.63
CA LEU A 133 -2.17 -18.93 -5.82
C LEU A 133 -0.90 -18.13 -5.52
N ARG A 134 0.19 -18.80 -5.15
CA ARG A 134 1.50 -18.17 -5.01
C ARG A 134 1.96 -17.48 -6.30
N ALA A 135 1.82 -18.16 -7.44
CA ALA A 135 2.17 -17.60 -8.74
C ALA A 135 1.24 -16.43 -9.14
N ALA A 136 -0.02 -16.45 -8.75
CA ALA A 136 -0.97 -15.35 -8.97
C ALA A 136 -0.56 -14.09 -8.19
N LEU A 137 -0.17 -14.22 -6.90
CA LEU A 137 0.31 -13.09 -6.09
C LEU A 137 1.58 -12.45 -6.70
N LEU A 138 2.54 -13.27 -7.14
CA LEU A 138 3.76 -12.77 -7.78
C LEU A 138 3.45 -12.05 -9.10
N ARG A 139 2.57 -12.62 -9.94
CA ARG A 139 2.14 -11.98 -11.19
C ARG A 139 1.41 -10.66 -10.96
N ALA A 140 0.61 -10.56 -9.90
CA ALA A 140 -0.07 -9.31 -9.56
C ALA A 140 0.94 -8.23 -9.15
N ALA A 141 1.93 -8.58 -8.31
CA ALA A 141 3.02 -7.68 -7.93
C ALA A 141 3.84 -7.21 -9.15
N ASP A 142 4.20 -8.14 -10.04
CA ASP A 142 4.96 -7.82 -11.26
C ASP A 142 4.14 -6.98 -12.25
N THR A 143 2.82 -7.16 -12.28
CA THR A 143 1.90 -6.31 -13.06
C THR A 143 1.84 -4.90 -12.48
N LEU A 144 1.71 -4.75 -11.16
CA LEU A 144 1.75 -3.45 -10.50
C LEU A 144 3.04 -2.69 -10.80
N GLU A 145 4.22 -3.32 -10.65
CA GLU A 145 5.48 -2.63 -10.90
C GLU A 145 5.71 -2.25 -12.37
N ARG A 146 5.26 -3.09 -13.30
CA ARG A 146 5.44 -2.84 -14.75
C ARG A 146 4.47 -1.82 -15.29
N ASP A 147 3.19 -1.91 -14.92
CA ASP A 147 2.13 -1.13 -15.55
C ASP A 147 1.88 0.21 -14.83
N TYR A 148 2.38 0.36 -13.60
CA TYR A 148 2.30 1.62 -12.84
C TYR A 148 3.40 2.64 -13.22
N ARG A 149 4.58 2.15 -13.64
CA ARG A 149 5.73 2.99 -14.03
C ARG A 149 5.52 3.63 -15.40
#